data_AF-A0A6V7LIL8-F1
#
_entry.id   AF-A0A6V7LIL8-F1
#
_cell.length_a   1.000
_cell.length_b   1.000
_cell.length_c   1.000
_cell.angle_alpha   90.00
_cell.angle_beta   90.00
_cell.angle_gamma   90.00
#
_symmetry.space_group_name_H-M   'P 1'
#
loop_
_entity.id
_entity.type
_entity.pdbx_description
1 polymer ?
#
loop_
_entity_poly.entity_id
_entity_poly.type
_entity_poly.pdbx_seq_one_letter_code
_entity_poly.pdbx_strand_id
1 'polypeptide(L)' 'AFLIPFFIMLILEGIPLFLIELGIGQKMRAGALGVWNNIHPWLGGIGIASCIVTFFVALYYNVIITWCFYYLFNSIT' A
#
# COMPACT_ATOMS: atom_id res chain seq x y z
N ALA A 1 9.89 25.57 3.30
CA ALA A 1 8.45 25.66 2.96
C ALA A 1 7.94 24.39 2.23
N PHE A 2 8.27 23.18 2.73
CA PHE A 2 7.77 21.91 2.17
C PHE A 2 6.52 21.39 2.88
N LEU A 3 6.38 21.69 4.18
CA LEU A 3 5.24 21.23 4.98
C LEU A 3 3.89 21.79 4.50
N ILE A 4 3.88 23.01 3.96
CA ILE A 4 2.65 23.65 3.44
C ILE A 4 2.07 22.84 2.27
N PRO A 5 2.80 22.60 1.16
CA PRO A 5 2.29 21.76 0.08
C PRO A 5 2.07 20.30 0.51
N PHE A 6 2.89 19.77 1.43
CA PHE A 6 2.71 18.42 1.97
C PHE A 6 1.34 18.25 2.66
N PHE A 7 0.97 19.15 3.58
CA PHE A 7 -0.32 19.06 4.28
C PHE A 7 -1.50 19.28 3.36
N ILE A 8 -1.39 20.14 2.35
CA ILE A 8 -2.44 20.35 1.35
C ILE A 8 -2.71 19.05 0.58
N MET A 9 -1.66 18.41 0.03
CA MET A 9 -1.82 17.15 -0.71
C MET A 9 -2.26 16.00 0.20
N LEU A 10 -1.79 15.97 1.44
CA LEU A 10 -2.21 14.96 2.42
C LEU A 10 -3.71 15.04 2.70
N ILE A 11 -4.25 16.24 2.92
CA ILE A 11 -5.67 16.41 3.30
C ILE A 11 -6.58 16.26 2.08
N LEU A 12 -6.17 16.74 0.91
CA LEU A 12 -7.03 16.73 -0.29
C LEU A 12 -6.99 15.41 -1.05
N GLU A 13 -5.86 14.72 -1.09
CA GLU A 13 -5.67 13.52 -1.90
C GLU A 13 -5.38 12.29 -1.02
N GLY A 14 -4.41 12.38 -0.11
CA GLY A 14 -3.96 11.25 0.70
C GLY A 14 -5.07 10.67 1.61
N ILE A 15 -5.64 11.50 2.48
CA ILE A 15 -6.67 11.08 3.44
C ILE A 15 -7.93 10.58 2.71
N PRO A 16 -8.48 11.29 1.70
CA PRO A 16 -9.68 10.82 1.00
C PRO A 16 -9.48 9.48 0.31
N LEU A 17 -8.36 9.27 -0.40
CA LEU A 17 -8.07 8.00 -1.07
C LEU A 17 -7.94 6.85 -0.07
N PHE A 18 -7.22 7.08 1.03
CA PHE A 18 -7.05 6.08 2.08
C PHE A 18 -8.39 5.67 2.71
N LEU A 19 -9.27 6.63 2.99
CA LEU A 19 -10.59 6.36 3.56
C LEU A 19 -11.51 5.59 2.58
N ILE A 20 -11.44 5.91 1.29
CA ILE A 20 -12.21 5.19 0.26
C ILE A 20 -11.75 3.74 0.17
N GLU A 21 -10.45 3.50 0.09
CA GLU A 21 -9.89 2.15 -0.01
C GLU A 21 -10.23 1.30 1.22
N LEU A 22 -10.09 1.89 2.43
CA LEU A 22 -10.46 1.24 3.68
C LEU A 22 -11.96 0.93 3.74
N GLY A 23 -12.81 1.91 3.40
CA GLY A 23 -14.26 1.76 3.43
C GLY A 23 -14.77 0.70 2.45
N ILE A 24 -14.22 0.65 1.24
CA ILE A 24 -14.54 -0.38 0.24
C ILE A 24 -14.08 -1.76 0.73
N GLY A 25 -12.85 -1.87 1.25
CA GLY A 25 -12.32 -3.12 1.80
C GLY A 25 -13.18 -3.67 2.95
N GLN A 26 -13.60 -2.79 3.88
CA GLN A 26 -14.47 -3.16 4.99
C GLN A 26 -15.87 -3.58 4.55
N LYS A 27 -16.46 -2.88 3.56
CA LYS A 27 -17.81 -3.19 3.06
C LYS A 27 -17.86 -4.51 2.29
N MET A 28 -16.87 -4.77 1.45
CA MET A 28 -16.88 -5.94 0.56
C MET A 28 -16.30 -7.19 1.19
N ARG A 29 -15.47 -7.06 2.25
CA ARG A 29 -14.83 -8.17 2.97
C ARG A 29 -14.12 -9.17 2.03
N ALA A 30 -13.60 -8.66 0.93
CA ALA A 30 -12.92 -9.43 -0.11
C ALA A 30 -11.48 -8.90 -0.27
N GLY A 31 -10.59 -9.74 -0.82
CA GLY A 31 -9.25 -9.28 -1.19
C GLY A 31 -9.28 -8.27 -2.34
N ALA A 32 -8.16 -7.59 -2.60
CA ALA A 32 -8.07 -6.53 -3.62
C ALA A 32 -8.66 -6.94 -4.99
N LEU A 33 -8.35 -8.16 -5.46
CA LEU A 33 -8.91 -8.68 -6.71
C LEU A 33 -10.45 -8.86 -6.64
N GLY A 34 -10.95 -9.39 -5.53
CA GLY A 34 -12.37 -9.62 -5.32
C GLY A 34 -13.16 -8.31 -5.20
N VAL A 35 -12.59 -7.30 -4.55
CA VAL A 35 -13.16 -5.96 -4.43
C VAL A 35 -13.39 -5.33 -5.81
N TRP A 36 -12.34 -5.25 -6.64
CA TRP A 36 -12.43 -4.60 -7.95
C TRP A 36 -13.32 -5.36 -8.94
N ASN A 37 -13.33 -6.69 -8.88
CA ASN A 37 -14.20 -7.52 -9.71
C ASN A 37 -15.69 -7.39 -9.32
N ASN A 38 -15.99 -7.18 -8.02
CA ASN A 38 -17.36 -6.92 -7.53
C ASN A 38 -17.88 -5.53 -7.90
N ILE A 39 -16.99 -4.53 -8.07
CA ILE A 39 -17.39 -3.19 -8.53
C ILE A 39 -17.74 -3.22 -10.02
N HIS A 40 -16.83 -3.74 -10.84
CA HIS A 40 -17.08 -3.94 -12.27
C HIS A 40 -16.06 -4.93 -12.86
N PRO A 41 -16.47 -5.92 -13.67
CA PRO A 41 -15.57 -6.95 -14.18
C PRO A 41 -14.40 -6.41 -15.03
N TRP A 42 -14.56 -5.25 -15.67
CA TRP A 42 -13.45 -4.61 -16.40
C TRP A 42 -12.40 -3.96 -15.48
N LEU A 43 -12.76 -3.63 -14.24
CA LEU A 43 -11.83 -3.05 -13.26
C LEU A 43 -11.01 -4.11 -12.53
N GLY A 44 -11.27 -5.40 -12.76
CA GLY A 44 -10.51 -6.52 -12.17
C GLY A 44 -8.99 -6.42 -12.42
N GLY A 45 -8.57 -5.79 -13.52
CA GLY A 45 -7.16 -5.51 -13.82
C GLY A 45 -6.44 -4.68 -12.75
N ILE A 46 -7.15 -3.79 -12.03
CA ILE A 46 -6.59 -2.97 -10.96
C ILE A 46 -6.14 -3.84 -9.78
N GLY A 47 -6.92 -4.87 -9.43
CA GLY A 47 -6.57 -5.80 -8.38
C GLY A 47 -5.33 -6.64 -8.72
N ILE A 48 -5.19 -7.05 -9.99
CA ILE A 48 -4.01 -7.78 -10.47
C ILE A 48 -2.78 -6.87 -10.44
N ALA A 49 -2.90 -5.63 -10.93
CA ALA A 49 -1.82 -4.66 -10.91
C ALA A 49 -1.33 -4.38 -9.48
N SER A 50 -2.25 -4.20 -8.52
CA SER A 50 -1.92 -4.04 -7.10
C SER A 50 -1.13 -5.24 -6.56
N CYS A 51 -1.53 -6.47 -6.87
CA CYS A 51 -0.81 -7.67 -6.45
C CYS A 51 0.62 -7.74 -7.00
N ILE A 52 0.80 -7.42 -8.29
CA ILE A 52 2.12 -7.40 -8.94
C ILE A 52 3.03 -6.34 -8.31
N VAL A 53 2.50 -5.14 -8.03
CA VAL A 53 3.25 -4.06 -7.36
C VAL A 53 3.68 -4.50 -5.96
N THR A 54 2.78 -5.10 -5.17
CA THR A 54 3.12 -5.62 -3.84
C THR A 54 4.19 -6.71 -3.91
N PHE A 55 4.14 -7.58 -4.93
CA PHE A 55 5.16 -8.60 -5.15
C PHE A 55 6.55 -7.99 -5.40
N PHE A 56 6.65 -6.99 -6.29
CA PHE A 56 7.92 -6.29 -6.52
C PHE A 56 8.42 -5.57 -5.27
N VAL A 57 7.52 -4.96 -4.50
CA VAL A 57 7.88 -4.31 -3.22
C VAL A 57 8.45 -5.32 -2.24
N ALA A 58 7.83 -6.51 -2.12
CA ALA A 58 8.32 -7.55 -1.23
C ALA A 58 9.75 -8.00 -1.56
N LEU A 59 10.14 -8.05 -2.83
CA LEU A 59 11.48 -8.49 -3.23
C LEU A 59 12.60 -7.59 -2.69
N TYR A 60 12.47 -6.26 -2.85
CA TYR A 60 13.53 -5.35 -2.41
C TYR A 60 13.39 -4.97 -0.92
N TYR A 61 12.15 -4.86 -0.41
CA TYR A 61 11.92 -4.35 0.95
C TYR A 61 12.40 -5.33 2.02
N ASN A 62 12.31 -6.64 1.78
CA ASN A 62 12.84 -7.66 2.69
C ASN A 62 14.38 -7.58 2.85
N VAL A 63 15.10 -7.12 1.83
CA VAL A 63 16.56 -6.92 1.90
C VAL A 63 16.90 -5.82 2.90
N ILE A 64 16.13 -4.72 2.88
CA ILE A 64 16.30 -3.61 3.84
C ILE A 64 16.05 -4.09 5.27
N ILE A 65 14.97 -4.85 5.49
CA ILE A 65 14.66 -5.44 6.80
C ILE A 65 15.81 -6.34 7.27
N THR A 66 16.37 -7.13 6.36
CA THR A 66 17.53 -7.99 6.66
C THR A 66 18.76 -7.17 7.07
N TRP A 67 19.04 -6.06 6.39
CA TRP A 67 20.11 -5.14 6.80
C TRP A 67 19.84 -4.52 8.17
N CYS A 68 18.60 -4.13 8.47
CA CYS A 68 18.23 -3.63 9.80
C CYS A 68 18.53 -4.67 10.90
N PHE A 69 18.15 -5.94 10.69
CA PHE A 69 18.46 -7.02 11.64
C PHE A 69 19.97 -7.28 11.74
N TYR A 70 20.69 -7.29 10.62
CA TYR A 70 22.13 -7.47 10.60
C TYR A 70 22.86 -6.39 11.43
N TYR A 71 22.52 -5.12 11.21
CA TYR A 71 23.09 -4.02 11.99
C TYR A 71 22.64 -4.05 13.46
N LEU A 72 21.40 -4.45 13.74
CA LEU A 72 20.90 -4.59 15.11
C LEU A 72 21.74 -5.61 15.89
N PHE A 73 21.96 -6.82 15.37
CA PHE A 73 22.76 -7.83 16.06
C PHE A 73 24.25 -7.45 16.15
N ASN A 74 24.79 -6.80 15.13
CA ASN A 74 26.16 -6.28 15.18
C ASN A 74 26.35 -5.14 16.20
N SER A 75 25.28 -4.42 16.57
CA SER A 75 25.33 -3.35 17.58
C SER A 75 25.24 -3.85 19.03
N ILE A 76 24.94 -5.13 19.23
CA ILE A 76 24.80 -5.76 20.56
C ILE A 76 26.12 -6.41 21.01
N THR A 77 27.13 -6.47 20.13
CA THR A 77 28.53 -6.81 20.48
C THR A 77 29.31 -5.53 20.74
#